data_AF-A0A7C9ANI7-F1
#
_entry.id   AF-A0A7C9ANI7-F1
#
_cell.length_a   1.000
_cell.length_b   1.000
_cell.length_c   1.000
_cell.angle_alpha   90.00
_cell.angle_beta   90.00
_cell.angle_gamma   90.00
#
_symmetry.space_group_name_H-M   'P 1'
#
loop_
_entity.id
_entity.type
_entity.pdbx_description
1 polymer ?
#
loop_
_entity_poly.entity_id
_entity_poly.type
_entity_poly.pdbx_seq_one_letter_code
_entity_poly.pdbx_strand_id
1 'polypeptide(L)'
;YYHLYHHHHLIPLLLFSLLSLSTPQHLPTAYPENHLLLLPSLRKSRRHDSVYCQSWRFSVETNDAGKWSTVPSRCIQFVTQYMTGHGYSSDSEMVAGNSLDFAHSVQVAADGKDAWIFDIDDTLLSNLPYYQARGFGHFFPFMD
;
A
#
# COMPACT_ATOMS: atom_id res chain seq x y z
N TYR A 1 -37.27 16.95 21.74
CA TYR A 1 -37.48 16.29 20.43
C TYR A 1 -36.17 15.89 19.74
N TYR A 2 -35.11 16.71 19.72
CA TYR A 2 -33.81 16.31 19.13
C TYR A 2 -32.97 15.33 19.96
N HIS A 3 -33.11 15.31 21.29
CA HIS A 3 -32.31 14.41 22.15
C HIS A 3 -32.83 12.96 22.23
N LEU A 4 -34.10 12.69 21.91
CA LEU A 4 -34.63 11.30 21.87
C LEU A 4 -34.38 10.59 20.54
N TYR A 5 -34.24 11.33 19.43
CA TYR A 5 -34.01 10.75 18.10
C TYR A 5 -32.61 10.13 17.95
N HIS A 6 -31.61 10.68 18.63
CA HIS A 6 -30.22 10.21 18.50
C HIS A 6 -29.98 8.84 19.15
N HIS A 7 -30.73 8.50 20.22
CA HIS A 7 -30.59 7.22 20.92
C HIS A 7 -31.25 6.04 20.19
N HIS A 8 -32.30 6.29 19.40
CA HIS A 8 -33.00 5.22 18.67
C HIS A 8 -32.23 4.69 17.45
N HIS A 9 -31.25 5.43 16.93
CA HIS A 9 -30.40 4.99 15.80
C HIS A 9 -29.05 4.38 16.24
N LEU A 10 -28.57 4.69 17.46
CA LEU A 10 -27.34 4.12 18.02
C LEU A 10 -27.49 2.63 18.41
N ILE A 11 -28.68 2.23 18.87
CA ILE A 11 -28.99 0.85 19.26
C ILE A 11 -28.99 -0.13 18.05
N PRO A 12 -29.63 0.16 16.91
CA PRO A 12 -29.57 -0.72 15.74
C PRO A 12 -28.18 -0.78 15.09
N LEU A 13 -27.37 0.29 15.18
CA LEU A 13 -25.98 0.29 14.72
C LEU A 13 -25.09 -0.66 15.54
N LEU A 14 -25.27 -0.72 16.87
CA LEU A 14 -24.56 -1.66 17.75
C LEU A 14 -24.98 -3.12 17.53
N LEU A 15 -26.25 -3.37 17.22
CA LEU A 15 -26.74 -4.72 16.87
C LEU A 15 -26.19 -5.21 15.52
N PHE A 16 -26.05 -4.33 14.52
CA PHE A 16 -25.45 -4.68 13.22
C PHE A 16 -23.96 -5.05 13.33
N SER A 17 -23.22 -4.43 14.26
CA SER A 17 -21.82 -4.79 14.53
C SER A 17 -21.65 -6.13 15.26
N LEU A 18 -22.67 -6.62 15.97
CA LEU A 18 -22.61 -7.91 16.67
C LEU A 18 -23.00 -9.09 15.76
N LEU A 19 -23.83 -8.85 14.73
CA LEU A 19 -24.27 -9.87 13.76
C LEU A 19 -23.27 -10.15 12.62
N SER A 20 -22.27 -9.28 12.43
CA SER A 20 -21.20 -9.47 11.44
C SER A 20 -20.06 -10.38 11.94
N LEU A 21 -20.10 -10.82 13.20
CA LEU A 21 -19.06 -11.65 13.82
C LEU A 21 -19.29 -13.17 13.68
N SER A 22 -20.39 -13.60 13.06
CA SER A 22 -20.74 -15.02 12.91
C SER A 22 -20.94 -15.42 11.46
N THR A 23 -19.91 -15.20 10.62
CA THR A 23 -19.76 -15.97 9.37
C THR A 23 -18.61 -16.97 9.55
N PRO A 24 -18.88 -18.29 9.47
CA PRO A 24 -17.79 -19.25 9.41
C PRO A 24 -17.10 -19.10 8.05
N GLN A 25 -15.94 -18.44 8.04
CA GLN A 25 -15.03 -18.50 6.90
C GLN A 25 -14.47 -19.93 6.85
N HIS A 26 -15.00 -20.75 5.94
CA HIS A 26 -14.34 -21.97 5.51
C HIS A 26 -12.95 -21.62 4.99
N LEU A 27 -11.93 -22.06 5.71
CA LEU A 27 -10.54 -21.92 5.30
C LEU A 27 -10.32 -22.77 4.03
N PRO A 28 -9.89 -22.20 2.90
CA PRO A 28 -9.37 -23.00 1.80
C PRO A 28 -8.14 -23.75 2.32
N THR A 29 -8.14 -25.05 2.13
CA THR A 29 -7.01 -25.95 2.41
C THR A 29 -5.70 -25.34 1.91
N ALA A 30 -4.73 -25.37 2.82
CA ALA A 30 -3.38 -24.86 2.65
C ALA A 30 -2.78 -25.26 1.30
N TYR A 31 -2.34 -24.25 0.54
CA TYR A 31 -1.37 -24.43 -0.54
C TYR A 31 -0.06 -24.96 0.08
N PRO A 32 0.63 -25.92 -0.54
CA PRO A 32 1.89 -26.42 -0.01
C PRO A 32 2.91 -25.28 -0.06
N GLU A 33 3.14 -24.64 1.09
CA GLU A 33 4.29 -23.79 1.29
C GLU A 33 5.54 -24.64 1.04
N ASN A 34 6.32 -24.25 0.04
CA ASN A 34 7.68 -24.72 -0.12
C ASN A 34 8.45 -24.34 1.16
N HIS A 35 8.49 -25.28 2.12
CA HIS A 35 9.27 -25.18 3.33
C HIS A 35 10.76 -25.22 2.99
N LEU A 36 11.29 -24.09 2.51
CA LEU A 36 12.65 -23.72 2.82
C LEU A 36 12.73 -23.53 4.34
N LEU A 37 13.47 -24.42 4.99
CA LEU A 37 13.63 -24.53 6.44
C LEU A 37 14.36 -23.29 7.01
N LEU A 38 13.62 -22.20 7.25
CA LEU A 38 14.07 -21.09 8.07
C LEU A 38 13.71 -21.33 9.55
N LEU A 39 14.69 -21.18 10.43
CA LEU A 39 14.53 -21.30 11.88
C LEU A 39 13.36 -20.42 12.39
N PRO A 40 12.58 -20.86 13.39
CA PRO A 40 11.43 -20.11 13.91
C PRO A 40 11.74 -18.66 14.32
N SER A 41 12.95 -18.42 14.85
CA SER A 41 13.44 -17.07 15.19
C SER A 41 13.56 -16.16 13.97
N LEU A 42 14.11 -16.68 12.86
CA LEU A 42 14.24 -15.94 11.60
C LEU A 42 12.87 -15.62 11.00
N ARG A 43 11.91 -16.55 11.07
CA ARG A 43 10.53 -16.29 10.64
C ARG A 43 9.87 -15.18 11.47
N LYS A 44 10.07 -15.17 12.79
CA LYS A 44 9.55 -14.12 13.68
C LYS A 44 10.18 -12.76 13.37
N SER A 45 11.50 -12.70 13.17
CA SER A 45 12.20 -11.46 12.77
C SER A 45 11.68 -10.94 11.44
N ARG A 46 11.59 -11.80 10.41
CA ARG A 46 11.06 -11.42 9.09
C ARG A 46 9.64 -10.89 9.14
N ARG A 47 8.78 -11.49 9.97
CA ARG A 47 7.42 -11.00 10.17
C ARG A 47 7.42 -9.61 10.82
N HIS A 48 8.26 -9.40 11.84
CA HIS A 48 8.39 -8.10 12.49
C HIS A 48 8.94 -7.02 11.55
N ASP A 49 9.93 -7.38 10.72
CA ASP A 49 10.45 -6.49 9.67
C ASP A 49 9.40 -6.19 8.61
N SER A 50 8.65 -7.19 8.14
CA SER A 50 7.55 -6.99 7.19
C SER A 50 6.50 -6.00 7.72
N VAL A 51 6.07 -6.15 8.98
CA VAL A 51 5.10 -5.22 9.59
C VAL A 51 5.68 -3.81 9.68
N TYR A 52 6.90 -3.67 10.20
CA TYR A 52 7.56 -2.37 10.30
C TYR A 52 7.71 -1.69 8.93
N CYS A 53 8.14 -2.44 7.92
CA CYS A 53 8.41 -1.90 6.58
C CYS A 53 7.13 -1.55 5.83
N GLN A 54 6.04 -2.27 6.05
CA GLN A 54 4.71 -1.86 5.58
C GLN A 54 4.27 -0.55 6.23
N SER A 55 4.40 -0.43 7.56
CA SER A 55 4.07 0.82 8.25
C SER A 55 4.95 1.98 7.80
N TRP A 56 6.25 1.75 7.61
CA TRP A 56 7.17 2.77 7.11
C TRP A 56 6.79 3.22 5.70
N ARG A 57 6.53 2.28 4.76
CA ARG A 57 6.06 2.61 3.41
C ARG A 57 4.79 3.45 3.48
N PHE A 58 3.80 3.00 4.25
CA PHE A 58 2.55 3.73 4.42
C PHE A 58 2.78 5.16 4.93
N SER A 59 3.63 5.35 5.94
CA SER A 59 4.00 6.68 6.43
C SER A 59 4.75 7.53 5.39
N VAL A 60 5.50 6.93 4.46
CA VAL A 60 6.12 7.65 3.33
C VAL A 60 5.03 8.10 2.34
N GLU A 61 4.12 7.21 1.95
CA GLU A 61 3.03 7.52 1.00
C GLU A 61 2.07 8.61 1.54
N THR A 62 1.84 8.65 2.84
CA THR A 62 1.01 9.70 3.48
C THR A 62 1.79 10.95 3.85
N ASN A 63 3.08 11.03 3.50
CA ASN A 63 3.98 12.14 3.84
C ASN A 63 4.15 12.38 5.36
N ASP A 64 3.81 11.40 6.20
CA ASP A 64 3.97 11.45 7.65
C ASP A 64 5.41 11.16 8.11
N ALA A 65 6.18 10.44 7.29
CA ALA A 65 7.58 10.10 7.57
C ALA A 65 8.53 11.31 7.52
N GLY A 66 8.09 12.44 6.96
CA GLY A 66 8.92 13.62 6.72
C GLY A 66 10.00 13.36 5.66
N LYS A 67 11.11 14.11 5.73
CA LYS A 67 12.24 13.94 4.79
C LYS A 67 13.03 12.68 5.12
N TRP A 68 13.25 11.84 4.12
CA TRP A 68 14.13 10.68 4.18
C TRP A 68 15.04 10.68 2.95
N SER A 69 16.25 10.15 3.09
CA SER A 69 17.26 10.12 2.01
C SER A 69 17.51 8.72 1.46
N THR A 70 17.22 7.68 2.23
CA THR A 70 17.47 6.28 1.87
C THR A 70 16.43 5.36 2.50
N VAL A 71 16.23 4.20 1.90
CA VAL A 71 15.38 3.15 2.45
C VAL A 71 16.07 2.57 3.70
N PRO A 72 15.36 2.40 4.84
CA PRO A 72 15.91 1.74 6.01
C PRO A 72 16.49 0.38 5.66
N SER A 73 17.71 0.07 6.11
CA SER A 73 18.41 -1.18 5.73
C SER A 73 17.59 -2.45 5.99
N ARG A 74 16.78 -2.46 7.06
CA ARG A 74 15.87 -3.58 7.38
C ARG A 74 14.71 -3.77 6.39
N CYS A 75 14.44 -2.76 5.56
CA CYS A 75 13.34 -2.73 4.58
C CYS A 75 13.79 -2.94 3.14
N ILE A 76 15.08 -3.08 2.85
CA ILE A 76 15.55 -3.28 1.47
C ILE A 76 14.96 -4.54 0.84
N GLN A 77 14.93 -5.67 1.58
CA GLN A 77 14.30 -6.89 1.08
C GLN A 77 12.80 -6.68 0.84
N PHE A 78 12.13 -5.96 1.73
CA PHE A 78 10.70 -5.65 1.60
C PHE A 78 10.44 -4.78 0.36
N VAL A 79 11.18 -3.69 0.15
CA VAL A 79 11.04 -2.81 -1.01
C VAL A 79 11.34 -3.55 -2.30
N THR A 80 12.39 -4.38 -2.33
CA THR A 80 12.70 -5.23 -3.48
C THR A 80 11.48 -6.09 -3.86
N GLN A 81 10.90 -6.81 -2.88
CA GLN A 81 9.74 -7.67 -3.11
C GLN A 81 8.49 -6.89 -3.51
N TYR A 82 8.28 -5.71 -2.94
CA TYR A 82 7.15 -4.85 -3.27
C TYR A 82 7.26 -4.32 -4.72
N MET A 83 8.44 -3.84 -5.11
CA MET A 83 8.67 -3.22 -6.43
C MET A 83 8.77 -4.24 -7.57
N THR A 84 9.36 -5.41 -7.34
CA THR A 84 9.51 -6.45 -8.38
C THR A 84 8.42 -7.52 -8.34
N GLY A 85 7.63 -7.56 -7.27
CA GLY A 85 6.46 -8.42 -7.13
C GLY A 85 5.19 -7.73 -7.63
N HIS A 86 4.04 -8.13 -7.07
CA HIS A 86 2.74 -7.59 -7.47
C HIS A 86 2.32 -6.34 -6.69
N GLY A 87 3.06 -5.96 -5.64
CA GLY A 87 2.66 -4.87 -4.74
C GLY A 87 2.58 -3.53 -5.46
N TYR A 88 3.68 -3.09 -6.05
CA TYR A 88 3.73 -1.84 -6.80
C TYR A 88 2.74 -1.81 -7.97
N SER A 89 2.71 -2.85 -8.81
CA SER A 89 1.79 -2.91 -9.95
C SER A 89 0.32 -2.87 -9.54
N SER A 90 -0.05 -3.56 -8.46
CA SER A 90 -1.43 -3.56 -7.95
C SER A 90 -1.83 -2.19 -7.41
N ASP A 91 -0.94 -1.51 -6.67
CA ASP A 91 -1.21 -0.17 -6.16
C ASP A 91 -1.32 0.84 -7.31
N SER A 92 -0.45 0.75 -8.32
CA SER A 92 -0.51 1.59 -9.53
C SER A 92 -1.80 1.37 -10.34
N GLU A 93 -2.23 0.12 -10.52
CA GLU A 93 -3.48 -0.19 -11.23
C GLU A 93 -4.70 0.41 -10.51
N MET A 94 -4.74 0.34 -9.18
CA MET A 94 -5.80 0.93 -8.38
C MET A 94 -5.87 2.45 -8.55
N VAL A 95 -4.73 3.14 -8.44
CA VAL A 95 -4.68 4.61 -8.58
C VAL A 95 -5.03 5.05 -10.01
N ALA A 96 -4.54 4.32 -11.03
CA ALA A 96 -4.87 4.60 -12.42
C ALA A 96 -6.37 4.40 -12.71
N GLY A 97 -6.97 3.32 -12.21
CA GLY A 97 -8.40 3.05 -12.34
C GLY A 97 -9.25 4.14 -11.69
N ASN A 98 -8.96 4.49 -10.43
CA ASN A 98 -9.67 5.56 -9.72
C ASN A 98 -9.53 6.92 -10.44
N SER A 99 -8.35 7.20 -11.00
CA SER A 99 -8.11 8.42 -11.78
C SER A 99 -8.94 8.44 -13.05
N LEU A 100 -9.02 7.31 -13.77
CA LEU A 100 -9.82 7.18 -14.98
C LEU A 100 -11.31 7.34 -14.70
N ASP A 101 -11.81 6.73 -13.62
CA ASP A 101 -13.20 6.87 -13.19
C ASP A 101 -13.53 8.33 -12.86
N PHE A 102 -12.63 9.03 -12.17
CA PHE A 102 -12.76 10.47 -11.94
C PHE A 102 -12.79 11.24 -13.26
N ALA A 103 -11.87 10.95 -14.19
CA ALA A 103 -11.82 11.59 -15.51
C ALA A 103 -13.15 11.50 -16.27
N HIS A 104 -13.79 10.33 -16.24
CA HIS A 104 -15.09 10.11 -16.88
C HIS A 104 -16.24 10.83 -16.18
N SER A 105 -16.11 11.15 -14.90
CA SER A 105 -17.14 11.84 -14.12
C SER A 105 -17.14 13.37 -14.29
N VAL A 106 -16.01 13.94 -14.73
CA VAL A 106 -15.85 15.39 -14.85
C VAL A 106 -16.51 15.92 -16.13
N GLN A 107 -17.27 17.00 -16.01
CA GLN A 107 -17.82 17.72 -17.16
C GLN A 107 -16.74 18.62 -17.77
N VAL A 108 -16.24 18.22 -18.94
CA VAL A 108 -15.27 18.99 -19.73
C VAL A 108 -15.99 20.15 -20.43
N ALA A 109 -15.44 21.36 -20.35
CA ALA A 109 -15.99 22.54 -20.99
C ALA A 109 -15.66 22.54 -22.49
N ALA A 110 -16.58 23.05 -23.32
CA ALA A 110 -16.38 23.16 -24.77
C ALA A 110 -15.45 24.32 -25.19
N ASP A 111 -14.62 24.83 -24.27
CA ASP A 111 -13.69 25.94 -24.52
C ASP A 111 -12.25 25.47 -24.80
N GLY A 112 -12.00 24.16 -24.68
CA GLY A 112 -10.72 23.52 -25.01
C GLY A 112 -9.61 23.79 -24.00
N LYS A 113 -9.93 24.17 -22.77
CA LYS A 113 -8.94 24.54 -21.74
C LYS A 113 -8.75 23.51 -20.63
N ASP A 114 -9.53 22.43 -20.63
CA ASP A 114 -9.37 21.35 -19.67
C ASP A 114 -8.10 20.56 -19.96
N ALA A 115 -7.33 20.28 -18.92
CA ALA A 115 -6.06 19.59 -19.03
C ALA A 115 -5.86 18.60 -17.87
N TRP A 116 -5.12 17.54 -18.17
CA TRP A 116 -4.60 16.59 -17.18
C TRP A 116 -3.08 16.68 -17.17
N ILE A 117 -2.51 16.90 -16.00
CA ILE A 117 -1.07 17.06 -15.83
C ILE A 117 -0.51 15.75 -15.28
N PHE A 118 0.55 15.25 -15.91
CA PHE A 118 1.26 14.06 -15.47
C PHE A 118 2.72 14.43 -15.18
N ASP A 119 3.23 13.89 -14.08
CA ASP A 119 4.67 13.79 -13.88
C ASP A 119 5.25 12.70 -14.79
N ILE A 120 6.58 12.68 -14.96
CA ILE A 120 7.27 11.72 -15.83
C ILE A 120 7.84 10.57 -14.99
N ASP A 121 8.77 10.89 -14.08
CA ASP A 121 9.57 9.91 -13.35
C ASP A 121 8.73 9.17 -12.31
N ASP A 122 8.77 7.83 -12.36
CA ASP A 122 7.98 6.90 -11.54
C ASP A 122 6.45 7.14 -11.57
N THR A 123 5.98 7.91 -12.56
CA THR A 123 4.55 8.15 -12.87
C THR A 123 4.20 7.60 -14.26
N LEU A 124 4.85 8.10 -15.31
CA LEU A 124 4.70 7.60 -16.69
C LEU A 124 5.83 6.66 -17.09
N LEU A 125 7.04 6.92 -16.62
CA LEU A 125 8.25 6.17 -16.91
C LEU A 125 8.88 5.67 -15.61
N SER A 126 9.12 4.37 -15.50
CA SER A 126 9.69 3.78 -14.29
C SER A 126 11.21 3.91 -14.23
N ASN A 127 11.72 4.40 -13.10
CA ASN A 127 13.14 4.38 -12.75
C ASN A 127 13.56 3.10 -12.02
N LEU A 128 12.67 2.10 -11.93
CA LEU A 128 12.93 0.82 -11.28
C LEU A 128 14.22 0.13 -11.78
N PRO A 129 14.55 0.07 -13.10
CA PRO A 129 15.81 -0.53 -13.55
C PRO A 129 17.05 0.15 -12.96
N TYR A 130 17.03 1.48 -12.83
CA TYR A 130 18.11 2.24 -12.22
C TYR A 130 18.25 1.88 -10.72
N TYR A 131 17.14 1.90 -9.97
CA TYR A 131 17.18 1.58 -8.55
C TYR A 131 17.54 0.11 -8.27
N GLN A 132 17.13 -0.82 -9.12
CA GLN A 132 17.50 -2.23 -9.01
C GLN A 132 19.02 -2.42 -9.13
N ALA A 133 19.68 -1.72 -10.06
CA ALA A 133 21.14 -1.74 -10.19
C ALA A 133 21.87 -1.07 -9.00
N ARG A 134 21.15 -0.27 -8.21
CA ARG A 134 21.66 0.55 -7.10
C ARG A 134 21.11 0.10 -5.75
N GLY A 135 20.70 -1.16 -5.62
CA GLY A 135 20.31 -1.74 -4.33
C GLY A 135 19.02 -1.18 -3.73
N PHE A 136 18.07 -0.76 -4.57
CA PHE A 136 16.72 -0.31 -4.16
C PHE A 136 16.72 0.82 -3.11
N GLY A 137 17.58 1.83 -3.31
CA GLY A 137 17.64 3.00 -2.43
C GLY A 137 18.39 2.75 -1.11
N HIS A 138 19.19 1.68 -1.05
CA HIS A 138 20.14 1.46 0.04
C HIS A 138 21.20 2.56 0.10
N PHE A 139 21.58 2.96 1.30
CA PHE A 139 22.74 3.82 1.51
C PHE A 139 24.05 3.06 1.21
N PHE A 140 24.82 3.51 0.22
CA PHE A 140 26.19 3.02 0.04
C PHE A 140 27.18 3.99 0.68
N PRO A 141 27.83 3.65 1.81
CA PRO A 141 28.80 4.52 2.47
C PRO A 141 30.12 4.73 1.71
N PHE A 142 30.29 4.17 0.51
CA PHE A 142 31.57 4.15 -0.21
C PHE A 142 31.49 4.61 -1.68
N MET A 143 30.44 5.35 -2.05
CA MET A 143 30.42 6.07 -3.33
C MET A 143 30.37 7.58 -3.05
N ASP A 144 31.53 8.13 -2.67
CA ASP A 144 31.89 9.54 -2.78
C ASP A 144 33.26 9.63 -3.49
#